data_AF-A0A369T2L8-F1
#
_entry.id   AF-A0A369T2L8-F1
#
_cell.length_a   1.000
_cell.length_b   1.000
_cell.length_c   1.000
_cell.angle_alpha   90.00
_cell.angle_beta   90.00
_cell.angle_gamma   90.00
#
_symmetry.space_group_name_H-M   'P 1'
#
loop_
_entity.id
_entity.type
_entity.pdbx_description
1 polymer ?
#
loop_
_entity_poly.entity_id
_entity_poly.type
_entity_poly.pdbx_seq_one_letter_code
_entity_poly.pdbx_strand_id
1 'polypeptide(L)'
;IEEVNNQLSSRISELTENVNRLSQRIEEVNNQLSSRISELTENVNRLWRTVRTLSSTVGRLDRRYSKLEEISLRGTLESLCTRRGFEVDRGFIERGRPSVDAIISGRRTVALVEIAMRGSSRDIRQLLEASRSYEEVYGRRPNALFLLCVEEPDDLTVRRAEGKGIIVTMRPGEIARLMEEIDR
;
A
#
# COMPACT_ATOMS: atom_id res chain seq x y z
N ILE A 1 68.20 20.13 52.09
CA ILE A 1 67.73 20.78 50.84
C ILE A 1 68.08 19.90 49.63
N GLU A 2 69.33 19.49 49.48
CA GLU A 2 69.80 18.66 48.35
C GLU A 2 69.12 17.29 48.25
N GLU A 3 68.99 16.56 49.37
CA GLU A 3 68.31 15.26 49.41
C GLU A 3 66.81 15.36 49.03
N VAL A 4 66.13 16.40 49.51
CA VAL A 4 64.74 16.69 49.18
C VAL A 4 64.60 17.01 47.69
N ASN A 5 65.52 17.80 47.11
CA ASN A 5 65.53 18.09 45.67
C ASN A 5 65.77 16.83 44.82
N ASN A 6 66.63 15.92 45.27
CA ASN A 6 66.89 14.66 44.57
C ASN A 6 65.65 13.74 44.59
N GLN A 7 64.97 13.64 45.74
CA GLN A 7 63.71 12.89 45.85
C GLN A 7 62.60 13.51 44.99
N LEU A 8 62.51 14.85 44.96
CA LEU A 8 61.52 15.55 44.16
C LEU A 8 61.78 15.33 42.66
N SER A 9 63.03 15.44 42.22
CA SER A 9 63.44 15.18 40.82
C SER A 9 63.09 13.76 40.39
N SER A 10 63.38 12.77 41.22
CA SER A 10 63.04 11.36 40.95
C SER A 10 61.53 11.16 40.79
N ARG A 11 60.71 11.74 41.69
CA ARG A 11 59.23 11.67 41.57
C ARG A 11 58.70 12.37 40.33
N ILE A 12 59.29 13.51 39.95
CA ILE A 12 58.92 14.23 38.72
C ILE A 12 59.24 13.38 37.48
N SER A 13 60.39 12.70 37.46
CA SER A 13 60.75 11.79 36.36
C SER A 13 59.78 10.61 36.26
N GLU A 14 59.45 9.95 37.37
CA GLU A 14 58.46 8.86 37.39
C GLU A 14 57.07 9.33 36.94
N LEU A 15 56.63 10.50 37.40
CA LEU A 15 55.34 11.05 37.00
C LEU A 15 55.33 11.38 35.50
N THR A 16 56.43 11.93 34.96
CA THR A 16 56.57 12.22 33.54
C THR A 16 56.47 10.94 32.70
N GLU A 17 57.13 9.86 33.12
CA GLU A 17 57.05 8.56 32.45
C GLU A 17 55.63 7.98 32.49
N ASN A 18 54.97 8.04 33.64
CA ASN A 18 53.58 7.60 33.79
C ASN A 18 52.62 8.39 32.90
N VAL A 19 52.79 9.71 32.82
CA VAL A 19 51.99 10.57 31.93
C VAL A 19 52.22 10.21 30.46
N ASN A 20 53.47 9.99 30.04
CA ASN A 20 53.78 9.58 28.67
C ASN A 20 53.13 8.23 28.31
N ARG A 21 53.19 7.26 29.22
CA ARG A 21 52.55 5.95 29.03
C ARG A 21 51.03 6.05 28.99
N LEU A 22 50.43 6.91 29.81
CA LEU A 22 48.98 7.17 29.76
C LEU A 22 48.58 7.82 28.44
N SER A 23 49.33 8.81 27.96
CA SER A 23 49.09 9.46 26.67
C SER A 23 49.12 8.46 25.51
N GLN A 24 50.09 7.54 25.49
CA GLN A 24 50.15 6.48 24.48
C GLN A 24 48.92 5.55 24.53
N ARG A 25 48.51 5.13 25.72
CA ARG A 25 47.31 4.28 25.88
C ARG A 25 46.03 5.00 25.43
N ILE A 26 45.93 6.31 25.67
CA ILE A 26 44.80 7.13 25.21
C ILE A 26 44.78 7.16 23.68
N GLU A 27 45.93 7.35 23.04
CA GLU A 27 46.05 7.36 21.58
C GLU A 27 45.66 6.00 20.97
N GLU A 28 46.15 4.90 21.54
CA GLU A 28 45.77 3.55 21.12
C GLU A 28 44.25 3.31 21.20
N VAL A 29 43.63 3.67 22.33
CA VAL A 29 42.18 3.52 22.52
C VAL A 29 41.41 4.41 21.55
N ASN A 30 41.84 5.65 21.33
CA ASN A 30 41.21 6.55 20.35
C ASN A 30 41.27 5.99 18.93
N ASN A 31 42.40 5.40 18.53
CA ASN A 31 42.55 4.78 17.22
C ASN A 31 41.64 3.54 17.08
N GLN A 32 41.56 2.70 18.11
CA GLN A 32 40.66 1.54 18.13
C GLN A 32 39.18 1.95 18.06
N LEU A 33 38.79 2.97 18.81
CA LEU A 33 37.42 3.49 18.79
C LEU A 33 37.07 4.08 17.43
N SER A 34 37.98 4.85 16.83
CA SER A 34 37.77 5.47 15.51
C SER A 34 37.58 4.40 14.41
N SER A 35 38.37 3.33 14.47
CA SER A 35 38.22 2.18 13.57
C SER A 35 36.86 1.49 13.75
N ARG A 36 36.46 1.20 15.00
CA ARG A 36 35.15 0.59 15.29
C ARG A 36 33.97 1.47 14.87
N ILE A 37 34.06 2.78 15.07
CA ILE A 37 33.03 3.73 14.64
C ILE A 37 32.90 3.71 13.10
N SER A 38 34.03 3.63 12.40
CA SER A 38 34.04 3.56 10.93
C SER A 38 33.38 2.27 10.41
N GLU A 39 33.72 1.12 10.99
CA GLU A 39 33.09 -0.16 10.65
C GLU A 39 31.58 -0.18 10.95
N LEU A 40 31.19 0.32 12.12
CA LEU A 40 29.77 0.44 12.49
C LEU A 40 29.02 1.35 11.53
N THR A 41 29.61 2.47 11.14
CA THR A 41 29.03 3.40 10.16
C THR A 41 28.81 2.71 8.82
N GLU A 42 29.77 1.91 8.36
CA GLU A 42 29.62 1.15 7.12
C GLU A 42 28.51 0.09 7.23
N ASN A 43 28.47 -0.64 8.33
CA ASN A 43 27.44 -1.65 8.58
C ASN A 43 26.03 -1.05 8.63
N VAL A 44 25.85 0.09 9.30
CA VAL A 44 24.58 0.83 9.33
C VAL A 44 24.18 1.25 7.91
N ASN A 45 25.11 1.78 7.13
CA ASN A 45 24.85 2.17 5.74
C ASN A 45 24.46 0.96 4.86
N ARG A 46 25.07 -0.20 5.06
CA ARG A 46 24.69 -1.45 4.37
C ARG A 46 23.28 -1.89 4.77
N LEU A 47 22.97 -1.90 6.06
CA LEU A 47 21.64 -2.25 6.57
C LEU A 47 20.56 -1.32 6.01
N TRP A 48 20.81 -0.02 5.97
CA TRP A 48 19.87 0.96 5.43
C TRP A 48 19.51 0.68 3.96
N ARG A 49 20.49 0.31 3.13
CA ARG A 49 20.25 -0.08 1.73
C ARG A 49 19.41 -1.36 1.62
N THR A 50 19.65 -2.33 2.48
CA THR A 50 18.87 -3.57 2.54
C THR A 50 17.42 -3.28 2.93
N VAL A 51 17.20 -2.47 3.98
CA VAL A 51 15.85 -2.06 4.41
C VAL A 51 15.12 -1.33 3.29
N ARG A 52 15.76 -0.38 2.60
CA ARG A 52 15.16 0.34 1.47
C ARG A 52 14.74 -0.60 0.34
N THR A 53 15.58 -1.60 0.03
CA THR A 53 15.27 -2.61 -0.98
C THR A 53 14.08 -3.46 -0.56
N LEU A 54 14.05 -3.89 0.71
CA LEU A 54 12.95 -4.69 1.24
C LEU A 54 11.63 -3.92 1.20
N SER A 55 11.59 -2.66 1.63
CA SER A 55 10.39 -1.83 1.57
C SER A 55 9.85 -1.69 0.14
N SER A 56 10.73 -1.55 -0.86
CA SER A 56 10.33 -1.53 -2.28
C SER A 56 9.72 -2.86 -2.73
N THR A 57 10.32 -3.99 -2.33
CA THR A 57 9.81 -5.32 -2.64
C THR A 57 8.44 -5.57 -1.98
N VAL A 58 8.29 -5.23 -0.71
CA VAL A 58 7.01 -5.33 0.01
C VAL A 58 5.93 -4.49 -0.68
N GLY A 59 6.21 -3.24 -1.05
CA GLY A 59 5.24 -2.41 -1.78
C GLY A 59 4.91 -2.89 -3.20
N ARG A 60 5.77 -3.72 -3.82
CA ARG A 60 5.45 -4.41 -5.09
C ARG A 60 4.58 -5.64 -4.85
N LEU A 61 4.82 -6.38 -3.78
CA LEU A 61 4.01 -7.56 -3.41
C LEU A 61 2.60 -7.14 -3.01
N ASP A 62 2.46 -6.08 -2.21
CA ASP A 62 1.18 -5.55 -1.76
C ASP A 62 0.28 -5.20 -2.95
N ARG A 63 0.80 -4.44 -3.93
CA ARG A 63 0.07 -4.13 -5.18
C ARG A 63 -0.33 -5.36 -5.99
N ARG A 64 0.52 -6.39 -6.03
CA ARG A 64 0.21 -7.65 -6.72
C ARG A 64 -0.89 -8.41 -5.99
N TYR A 65 -0.82 -8.43 -4.66
CA TYR A 65 -1.82 -9.07 -3.82
C TYR A 65 -3.19 -8.42 -3.98
N SER A 66 -3.28 -7.08 -3.90
CA SER A 66 -4.54 -6.36 -4.16
C SER A 66 -5.13 -6.71 -5.53
N LYS A 67 -4.28 -6.76 -6.58
CA LYS A 67 -4.79 -7.08 -7.91
C LYS A 67 -5.29 -8.52 -8.05
N LEU A 68 -4.66 -9.47 -7.35
CA LEU A 68 -5.11 -10.86 -7.34
C LEU A 68 -6.45 -11.02 -6.63
N GLU A 69 -6.64 -10.34 -5.50
CA GLU A 69 -7.93 -10.33 -4.79
C GLU A 69 -9.05 -9.74 -5.65
N GLU A 70 -8.81 -8.60 -6.32
CA GLU A 70 -9.78 -8.02 -7.26
C GLU A 70 -10.13 -8.98 -8.42
N ILE A 71 -9.13 -9.66 -8.99
CA ILE A 71 -9.35 -10.66 -10.06
C ILE A 71 -10.18 -11.84 -9.55
N SER A 72 -9.85 -12.35 -8.37
CA SER A 72 -10.56 -13.46 -7.72
C SER A 72 -12.02 -13.10 -7.44
N LEU A 73 -12.24 -11.90 -6.90
CA LEU A 73 -13.57 -11.39 -6.57
C LEU A 73 -14.41 -11.16 -7.83
N ARG A 74 -13.82 -10.62 -8.91
CA ARG A 74 -14.48 -10.51 -10.22
C ARG A 74 -14.87 -11.87 -10.78
N GLY A 75 -13.98 -12.87 -10.74
CA GLY A 75 -14.28 -14.22 -11.22
C GLY A 75 -15.43 -14.88 -10.43
N THR A 76 -15.50 -14.61 -9.13
CA THR A 76 -16.62 -15.06 -8.27
C THR A 76 -17.92 -14.37 -8.66
N LEU A 77 -17.89 -13.05 -8.89
CA LEU A 77 -19.04 -12.27 -9.37
C LEU A 77 -19.54 -12.80 -10.72
N GLU A 78 -18.64 -12.93 -11.69
CA GLU A 78 -18.92 -13.49 -13.02
C GLU A 78 -19.61 -14.86 -12.91
N SER A 79 -19.03 -15.79 -12.16
CA SER A 79 -19.61 -17.12 -11.94
C SER A 79 -21.02 -17.06 -11.34
N LEU A 80 -21.27 -16.17 -10.37
CA LEU A 80 -22.57 -16.03 -9.71
C LEU A 80 -23.63 -15.39 -10.60
N CYS A 81 -23.25 -14.40 -11.40
CA CYS A 81 -24.12 -13.71 -12.35
C CYS A 81 -24.47 -14.62 -13.53
N THR A 82 -23.48 -15.29 -14.13
CA THR A 82 -23.70 -16.20 -15.26
C THR A 82 -24.60 -17.37 -14.89
N ARG A 83 -24.46 -17.94 -13.68
CA ARG A 83 -25.39 -18.99 -13.19
C ARG A 83 -26.84 -18.55 -13.09
N ARG A 84 -27.10 -17.24 -13.01
CA ARG A 84 -28.44 -16.64 -12.95
C ARG A 84 -28.92 -16.09 -14.28
N GLY A 85 -28.13 -16.29 -15.35
CA GLY A 85 -28.49 -15.85 -16.71
C GLY A 85 -28.12 -14.40 -17.03
N PHE A 86 -27.24 -13.77 -16.25
CA PHE A 86 -26.67 -12.47 -16.59
C PHE A 86 -25.36 -12.62 -17.35
N GLU A 87 -25.12 -11.75 -18.32
CA GLU A 87 -23.83 -11.61 -18.99
C GLU A 87 -22.93 -10.69 -18.17
N VAL A 88 -21.64 -11.01 -18.07
CA VAL A 88 -20.66 -10.20 -17.38
C VAL A 88 -19.47 -9.95 -18.30
N ASP A 89 -19.32 -8.70 -18.71
CA ASP A 89 -18.22 -8.25 -19.55
C ASP A 89 -17.20 -7.45 -18.75
N ARG A 90 -15.97 -7.38 -19.29
CA ARG A 90 -14.99 -6.39 -18.83
C ARG A 90 -15.55 -5.01 -19.12
N GLY A 91 -15.51 -4.11 -18.15
CA GLY A 91 -16.18 -2.81 -18.22
C GLY A 91 -15.52 -1.75 -19.11
N PHE A 92 -15.02 -2.16 -20.27
CA PHE A 92 -14.61 -1.26 -21.33
C PHE A 92 -15.85 -0.69 -22.04
N ILE A 93 -15.94 0.64 -22.12
CA ILE A 93 -17.02 1.35 -22.79
C ILE A 93 -16.56 1.77 -24.19
N GLU A 94 -15.54 2.64 -24.26
CA GLU A 94 -14.96 3.15 -25.49
C GLU A 94 -13.51 3.58 -25.23
N ARG A 95 -12.68 3.62 -26.28
CA ARG A 95 -11.29 4.03 -26.18
C ARG A 95 -11.18 5.47 -25.65
N GLY A 96 -10.41 5.65 -24.58
CA GLY A 96 -10.16 6.96 -23.98
C GLY A 96 -11.23 7.41 -22.98
N ARG A 97 -12.29 6.61 -22.78
CA ARG A 97 -13.29 6.85 -21.74
C ARG A 97 -12.98 6.04 -20.47
N PRO A 98 -13.47 6.47 -19.30
CA PRO A 98 -13.41 5.71 -18.07
C PRO A 98 -13.99 4.30 -18.25
N SER A 99 -13.37 3.33 -17.59
CA SER A 99 -13.80 1.94 -17.55
C SER A 99 -14.13 1.53 -16.12
N VAL A 100 -14.87 0.44 -15.99
CA VAL A 100 -15.12 -0.25 -14.72
C VAL A 100 -14.60 -1.68 -14.80
N ASP A 101 -14.52 -2.36 -13.65
CA ASP A 101 -14.05 -3.75 -13.62
C ASP A 101 -15.02 -4.73 -14.27
N ALA A 102 -16.33 -4.48 -14.15
CA ALA A 102 -17.35 -5.32 -14.78
C ALA A 102 -18.59 -4.53 -15.19
N ILE A 103 -19.18 -4.93 -16.30
CA ILE A 103 -20.53 -4.58 -16.73
C ILE A 103 -21.38 -5.84 -16.64
N ILE A 104 -22.48 -5.79 -15.90
CA ILE A 104 -23.43 -6.89 -15.78
C ILE A 104 -24.66 -6.54 -16.60
N SER A 105 -25.05 -7.39 -17.54
CA SER A 105 -26.21 -7.19 -18.41
C SER A 105 -27.25 -8.29 -18.22
N GLY A 106 -28.50 -7.89 -17.99
CA GLY A 106 -29.68 -8.76 -18.01
C GLY A 106 -30.51 -8.54 -19.27
N ARG A 107 -31.78 -8.97 -19.24
CA ARG A 107 -32.69 -8.80 -20.39
C ARG A 107 -33.03 -7.35 -20.65
N ARG A 108 -33.18 -6.56 -19.59
CA ARG A 108 -33.57 -5.13 -19.64
C ARG A 108 -32.71 -4.25 -18.74
N THR A 109 -31.75 -4.86 -18.05
CA THR A 109 -30.97 -4.18 -17.02
C THR A 109 -29.48 -4.19 -17.34
N VAL A 110 -28.81 -3.14 -16.86
CA VAL A 110 -27.36 -3.04 -16.85
C VAL A 110 -26.91 -2.50 -15.50
N ALA A 111 -25.84 -3.08 -14.95
CA ALA A 111 -25.13 -2.50 -13.84
C ALA A 111 -23.64 -2.34 -14.13
N LEU A 112 -23.05 -1.29 -13.57
CA LEU A 112 -21.61 -1.07 -13.59
C LEU A 112 -21.03 -1.43 -12.22
N VAL A 113 -19.91 -2.12 -12.20
CA VAL A 113 -19.25 -2.57 -10.97
C VAL A 113 -17.79 -2.15 -10.97
N GLU A 114 -17.42 -1.35 -9.97
CA GLU A 114 -16.02 -1.08 -9.62
C GLU A 114 -15.62 -1.99 -8.46
N ILE A 115 -14.46 -2.65 -8.57
CA ILE A 115 -13.92 -3.53 -7.55
C ILE A 115 -12.71 -2.85 -6.92
N ALA A 116 -12.71 -2.74 -5.59
CA ALA A 116 -11.63 -2.08 -4.88
C ALA A 116 -11.27 -2.85 -3.60
N MET A 117 -10.07 -2.64 -3.06
CA MET A 117 -9.71 -3.21 -1.76
C MET A 117 -10.67 -2.74 -0.65
N ARG A 118 -10.77 -1.43 -0.44
CA ARG A 118 -11.72 -0.81 0.52
C ARG A 118 -12.59 0.28 -0.10
N GLY A 119 -12.42 0.54 -1.40
CA GLY A 119 -12.99 1.70 -2.04
C GLY A 119 -12.36 3.02 -1.59
N SER A 120 -12.59 4.06 -2.39
CA SER A 120 -12.07 5.39 -2.15
C SER A 120 -12.92 6.42 -2.88
N SER A 121 -12.68 7.70 -2.58
CA SER A 121 -13.31 8.78 -3.33
C SER A 121 -12.90 8.81 -4.82
N ARG A 122 -11.78 8.17 -5.19
CA ARG A 122 -11.38 8.02 -6.59
C ARG A 122 -12.25 6.98 -7.28
N ASP A 123 -12.44 5.82 -6.66
CA ASP A 123 -13.23 4.70 -7.21
C ASP A 123 -14.69 5.13 -7.41
N ILE A 124 -15.25 5.86 -6.44
CA ILE A 124 -16.58 6.48 -6.54
C ILE A 124 -16.67 7.44 -7.74
N ARG A 125 -15.64 8.29 -7.97
CA ARG A 125 -15.65 9.22 -9.11
C ARG A 125 -15.54 8.48 -10.43
N GLN A 126 -14.63 7.50 -10.52
CA GLN A 126 -14.45 6.69 -11.72
C GLN A 126 -15.74 5.98 -12.10
N LEU A 127 -16.43 5.36 -11.14
CA LEU A 127 -17.69 4.67 -11.40
C LEU A 127 -18.79 5.62 -11.91
N LEU A 128 -18.86 6.85 -11.39
CA LEU A 128 -19.82 7.86 -11.86
C LEU A 128 -19.46 8.42 -13.24
N GLU A 129 -18.17 8.64 -13.50
CA GLU A 129 -17.69 9.09 -14.81
C GLU A 129 -17.91 8.01 -15.88
N ALA A 130 -17.70 6.74 -15.53
CA ALA A 130 -18.02 5.61 -16.38
C ALA A 130 -19.53 5.49 -16.59
N SER A 131 -20.36 5.70 -15.57
CA SER A 131 -21.82 5.73 -15.72
C SER A 131 -22.31 6.78 -16.71
N ARG A 132 -21.74 7.99 -16.67
CA ARG A 132 -22.06 9.06 -17.63
C ARG A 132 -21.58 8.69 -19.03
N SER A 133 -20.35 8.18 -19.14
CA SER A 133 -19.80 7.72 -20.42
C SER A 133 -20.62 6.60 -21.04
N TYR A 134 -21.12 5.67 -20.23
CA TYR A 134 -21.99 4.60 -20.68
C TYR A 134 -23.30 5.17 -21.25
N GLU A 135 -23.93 6.11 -20.54
CA GLU A 135 -25.15 6.77 -21.01
C GLU A 135 -24.94 7.54 -22.33
N GLU A 136 -23.84 8.27 -22.46
CA GLU A 136 -23.51 9.02 -23.67
C GLU A 136 -23.31 8.11 -24.90
N VAL A 137 -22.65 6.96 -24.71
CA VAL A 137 -22.31 6.04 -25.80
C VAL A 137 -23.51 5.15 -26.18
N TYR A 138 -24.23 4.63 -25.19
CA TYR A 138 -25.29 3.64 -25.41
C TYR A 138 -26.72 4.21 -25.34
N GLY A 139 -26.88 5.50 -25.04
CA GLY A 139 -28.17 6.19 -24.99
C GLY A 139 -29.09 5.73 -23.86
N ARG A 140 -28.58 4.98 -22.88
CA ARG A 140 -29.34 4.51 -21.70
C ARG A 140 -28.48 4.55 -20.45
N ARG A 141 -29.09 4.91 -19.33
CA ARG A 141 -28.42 4.86 -18.01
C ARG A 141 -28.29 3.41 -17.51
N PRO A 142 -27.18 3.06 -16.84
CA PRO A 142 -27.15 1.87 -16.01
C PRO A 142 -28.25 1.93 -14.94
N ASN A 143 -28.88 0.79 -14.65
CA ASN A 143 -29.93 0.65 -13.66
C ASN A 143 -29.36 0.66 -12.22
N ALA A 144 -28.12 0.20 -12.05
CA ALA A 144 -27.43 0.19 -10.76
C ALA A 144 -25.92 0.41 -10.92
N LEU A 145 -25.33 0.98 -9.86
CA LEU A 145 -23.88 1.16 -9.73
C LEU A 145 -23.44 0.45 -8.45
N PHE A 146 -22.41 -0.39 -8.54
CA PHE A 146 -21.90 -1.14 -7.41
C PHE A 146 -20.43 -0.81 -7.15
N LEU A 147 -20.12 -0.59 -5.88
CA LEU A 147 -18.75 -0.61 -5.36
C LEU A 147 -18.57 -1.90 -4.58
N LEU A 148 -17.87 -2.86 -5.18
CA LEU A 148 -17.62 -4.18 -4.61
C LEU A 148 -16.26 -4.18 -3.92
N CYS A 149 -16.25 -4.21 -2.59
CA CYS A 149 -15.03 -4.15 -1.81
C CYS A 149 -14.53 -5.55 -1.41
N VAL A 150 -13.21 -5.75 -1.44
CA VAL A 150 -12.56 -6.97 -0.92
C VAL A 150 -12.59 -6.98 0.62
N GLU A 151 -12.29 -5.83 1.20
CA GLU A 151 -12.25 -5.56 2.64
C GLU A 151 -13.29 -4.49 3.01
N GLU A 152 -13.53 -4.33 4.31
CA GLU A 152 -14.52 -3.37 4.80
C GLU A 152 -14.12 -1.92 4.46
N PRO A 153 -14.96 -1.19 3.71
CA PRO A 153 -14.78 0.23 3.46
C PRO A 153 -14.97 1.05 4.75
N ASP A 154 -14.34 2.22 4.83
CA ASP A 154 -14.61 3.15 5.93
C ASP A 154 -15.99 3.82 5.79
N ASP A 155 -16.61 4.19 6.91
CA ASP A 155 -17.95 4.82 6.95
C ASP A 155 -18.09 6.06 6.06
N LEU A 156 -17.03 6.85 5.91
CA LEU A 156 -17.07 8.05 5.10
C LEU A 156 -17.13 7.68 3.61
N THR A 157 -16.39 6.66 3.19
CA THR A 157 -16.47 6.10 1.83
C THR A 157 -17.86 5.53 1.56
N VAL A 158 -18.43 4.73 2.48
CA VAL A 158 -19.79 4.19 2.36
C VAL A 158 -20.82 5.31 2.20
N ARG A 159 -20.86 6.26 3.14
CA ARG A 159 -21.80 7.40 3.09
C ARG A 159 -21.68 8.21 1.80
N ARG A 160 -20.46 8.40 1.29
CA ARG A 160 -20.21 9.14 0.03
C ARG A 160 -20.69 8.37 -1.20
N ALA A 161 -20.55 7.06 -1.21
CA ALA A 161 -21.01 6.21 -2.30
C ALA A 161 -22.55 6.15 -2.31
N GLU A 162 -23.15 5.82 -1.17
CA GLU A 162 -24.60 5.71 -1.02
C GLU A 162 -25.31 7.04 -1.30
N GLY A 163 -24.75 8.16 -0.82
CA GLY A 163 -25.27 9.50 -1.12
C GLY A 163 -25.26 9.87 -2.60
N LYS A 164 -24.63 9.05 -3.46
CA LYS A 164 -24.61 9.19 -4.92
C LYS A 164 -25.33 8.04 -5.64
N GLY A 165 -26.08 7.22 -4.92
CA GLY A 165 -26.82 6.09 -5.48
C GLY A 165 -25.94 4.89 -5.84
N ILE A 166 -24.73 4.80 -5.29
CA ILE A 166 -23.86 3.62 -5.46
C ILE A 166 -24.12 2.66 -4.31
N ILE A 167 -24.37 1.41 -4.64
CA ILE A 167 -24.56 0.33 -3.68
C ILE A 167 -23.19 -0.23 -3.31
N VAL A 168 -22.86 -0.20 -2.02
CA VAL A 168 -21.58 -0.73 -1.52
C VAL A 168 -21.82 -2.11 -0.92
N THR A 169 -21.02 -3.09 -1.31
CA THR A 169 -21.08 -4.44 -0.73
C THR A 169 -19.71 -5.10 -0.78
N MET A 170 -19.49 -6.07 0.11
CA MET A 170 -18.34 -6.97 0.06
C MET A 170 -18.70 -8.35 -0.52
N ARG A 171 -19.95 -8.52 -0.96
CA ARG A 171 -20.52 -9.83 -1.28
C ARG A 171 -21.03 -9.86 -2.72
N PRO A 172 -20.32 -10.51 -3.65
CA PRO A 172 -20.76 -10.64 -5.03
C PRO A 172 -22.16 -11.25 -5.18
N GLY A 173 -22.54 -12.14 -4.26
CA GLY A 173 -23.88 -12.74 -4.25
C GLY A 173 -25.01 -11.76 -3.96
N GLU A 174 -24.74 -10.64 -3.28
CA GLU A 174 -25.73 -9.57 -3.08
C GLU A 174 -25.97 -8.80 -4.38
N ILE A 175 -24.92 -8.50 -5.13
CA ILE A 175 -25.03 -7.91 -6.48
C ILE A 175 -25.89 -8.81 -7.38
N ALA A 176 -25.56 -10.10 -7.43
CA ALA A 176 -26.28 -11.04 -8.29
C ALA A 176 -27.77 -11.16 -7.95
N ARG A 177 -28.14 -11.10 -6.66
CA ARG A 177 -29.55 -11.08 -6.21
C ARG A 177 -30.26 -9.78 -6.56
N LEU A 178 -29.60 -8.64 -6.33
CA LEU A 178 -30.16 -7.33 -6.68
C LEU A 178 -30.40 -7.23 -8.19
N MET A 179 -29.52 -7.78 -9.02
CA MET A 179 -29.75 -7.87 -10.46
C MET A 179 -31.01 -8.66 -10.82
N GLU A 180 -31.30 -9.78 -10.13
CA GLU A 180 -32.56 -10.52 -10.33
C GLU A 180 -33.79 -9.71 -9.93
N GLU A 181 -33.70 -8.88 -8.90
CA GLU A 181 -34.79 -8.02 -8.46
C GLU A 181 -35.06 -6.89 -9.47
N ILE A 182 -34.01 -6.30 -10.05
CA ILE A 182 -34.12 -5.19 -11.00
C ILE A 182 -34.55 -5.69 -12.40
N ASP A 183 -34.17 -6.90 -12.81
CA ASP A 183 -34.47 -7.45 -14.15
C ASP A 183 -35.87 -8.07 -14.29
N ARG A 184 -36.61 -8.19 -13.18
CA ARG A 184 -38.02 -8.60 -13.15
C ARG A 184 -38.94 -7.55 -13.76
#